data_AF-A0A359GW80-F1
#
_entry.id   AF-A0A359GW80-F1
#
_cell.length_a   1.000
_cell.length_b   1.000
_cell.length_c   1.000
_cell.angle_alpha   90.00
_cell.angle_beta   90.00
_cell.angle_gamma   90.00
#
_symmetry.space_group_name_H-M   'P 1'
#
loop_
_entity.id
_entity.type
_entity.pdbx_description
1 polymer ?
#
loop_
_entity_poly.entity_id
_entity_poly.type
_entity_poly.pdbx_seq_one_letter_code
_entity_poly.pdbx_strand_id
1 'polypeptide(L)' 'AVSTNHALVLVNPGKASGQDILALAQDISSSVQEKFGITLEPEVRLI' A
#
# COMPACT_ATOMS: atom_id res chain seq x y z
N ALA A 1 0.44 3.64 -6.99
CA ALA A 1 0.61 2.36 -7.71
C ALA A 1 1.67 1.53 -6.99
N VAL A 2 1.76 0.22 -7.26
CA VAL A 2 2.87 -0.61 -6.76
C VAL A 2 4.05 -0.50 -7.72
N SER A 3 5.28 -0.43 -7.21
CA SER A 3 6.50 -0.42 -8.03
C SER A 3 6.63 -1.69 -8.87
N THR A 4 7.08 -1.55 -10.11
CA THR A 4 7.33 -2.69 -11.01
C THR A 4 8.53 -3.53 -10.59
N ASN A 5 9.44 -2.98 -9.77
CA ASN A 5 10.67 -3.64 -9.37
C ASN A 5 10.57 -4.24 -7.96
N HIS A 6 9.69 -3.69 -7.10
CA HIS A 6 9.57 -4.09 -5.70
C HIS A 6 8.12 -4.03 -5.23
N ALA A 7 7.52 -5.19 -4.93
CA ALA A 7 6.11 -5.30 -4.57
C ALA A 7 5.70 -4.58 -3.27
N LEU A 8 6.64 -4.36 -2.34
CA LEU A 8 6.39 -3.66 -1.07
C LEU A 8 6.48 -2.14 -1.18
N VAL A 9 6.87 -1.61 -2.34
CA VAL A 9 7.07 -0.17 -2.54
C VAL A 9 5.85 0.42 -3.25
N LEU A 10 5.16 1.33 -2.58
CA LEU A 10 4.16 2.18 -3.21
C LEU A 10 4.82 3.40 -3.84
N VAL A 11 4.49 3.67 -5.10
CA VAL A 11 5.01 4.80 -5.87
C VAL A 11 3.89 5.74 -6.26
N ASN A 12 4.19 7.03 -6.23
CA ASN A 12 3.37 8.07 -6.82
C ASN A 12 3.81 8.28 -8.28
N PRO A 13 3.00 7.91 -9.28
CA PRO A 13 3.33 8.15 -10.70
C PRO A 13 3.19 9.62 -11.12
N GLY A 14 2.78 10.52 -10.22
CA GLY A 14 2.76 11.96 -10.44
C GLY A 14 1.81 12.69 -9.49
N LYS A 15 0.50 12.58 -9.73
CA LYS A 15 -0.53 13.39 -9.04
C LYS A 15 -1.25 12.68 -7.88
N ALA A 16 -0.75 11.55 -7.40
CA ALA A 16 -1.38 10.89 -6.25
C ALA A 16 -1.23 11.75 -4.99
N SER A 17 -2.33 11.95 -4.28
CA SER A 17 -2.35 12.54 -2.95
C SER A 17 -1.93 11.53 -1.89
N GLY A 18 -1.66 11.99 -0.67
CA GLY A 18 -1.40 11.09 0.47
C GLY A 18 -2.59 10.17 0.75
N GLN A 19 -3.82 10.63 0.53
CA GLN A 19 -5.04 9.84 0.69
C GLN A 19 -5.13 8.72 -0.35
N ASP A 20 -4.74 9.00 -1.60
CA ASP A 20 -4.72 7.97 -2.66
C ASP A 20 -3.71 6.86 -2.34
N ILE A 21 -2.54 7.23 -1.79
CA ILE A 21 -1.52 6.24 -1.38
C ILE A 21 -2.02 5.43 -0.18
N LEU A 22 -2.64 6.08 0.80
CA LEU A 22 -3.18 5.41 1.99
C LEU A 22 -4.30 4.43 1.61
N ALA A 23 -5.22 4.83 0.72
CA ALA A 23 -6.29 3.96 0.23
C ALA A 23 -5.72 2.71 -0.45
N LEU A 24 -4.73 2.89 -1.34
CA LEU A 24 -4.06 1.76 -1.99
C LEU A 24 -3.37 0.83 -0.99
N ALA A 25 -2.72 1.38 0.05
CA ALA A 25 -2.09 0.58 1.09
C ALA A 25 -3.11 -0.26 1.88
N GLN A 26 -4.27 0.32 2.19
CA GLN A 26 -5.38 -0.37 2.87
C GLN A 26 -5.98 -1.48 2.01
N ASP A 27 -6.16 -1.24 0.71
CA ASP A 27 -6.65 -2.24 -0.23
C ASP A 27 -5.71 -3.45 -0.33
N ILE A 28 -4.39 -3.19 -0.40
CA ILE A 28 -3.36 -4.24 -0.42
C ILE A 28 -3.37 -5.02 0.90
N SER A 29 -3.39 -4.34 2.05
CA SER A 29 -3.42 -4.99 3.35
C SER A 29 -4.66 -5.88 3.51
N SER A 30 -5.82 -5.39 3.08
CA SER A 30 -7.09 -6.14 3.14
C SER A 30 -7.04 -7.39 2.24
N SER A 31 -6.52 -7.25 1.02
CA SER A 31 -6.33 -8.37 0.08
C SER A 31 -5.38 -9.44 0.62
N VAL A 32 -4.30 -9.04 1.31
CA VAL A 32 -3.36 -9.98 1.94
C VAL A 32 -4.01 -10.68 3.14
N GLN A 33 -4.76 -9.94 3.95
CA GLN A 33 -5.54 -10.53 5.06
C GLN A 33 -6.56 -11.55 4.55
N GLU A 34 -7.31 -11.24 3.50
CA GLU A 34 -8.33 -12.13 2.95
C GLU A 34 -7.71 -13.40 2.34
N LYS A 35 -6.63 -13.27 1.58
CA LYS A 35 -6.03 -14.39 0.85
C LYS A 35 -5.16 -15.29 1.71
N PHE A 36 -4.49 -14.71 2.70
CA PHE A 36 -3.45 -15.41 3.47
C PHE A 36 -3.71 -15.42 4.97
N GLY A 37 -4.70 -14.68 5.46
CA GLY A 37 -4.94 -14.52 6.90
C GLY A 37 -3.88 -13.68 7.62
N ILE A 38 -3.05 -12.93 6.87
CA ILE A 38 -1.91 -12.17 7.42
C ILE A 38 -2.24 -10.68 7.44
N THR A 39 -2.09 -10.05 8.61
CA THR A 39 -2.26 -8.61 8.76
C THR A 39 -0.93 -7.91 8.47
N LEU A 40 -0.94 -6.92 7.58
CA LEU A 40 0.22 -6.10 7.29
C LEU A 40 0.23 -4.84 8.16
N GLU A 41 1.38 -4.51 8.71
CA GLU A 41 1.61 -3.25 9.42
C GLU A 41 2.40 -2.28 8.54
N PRO A 42 1.97 -1.01 8.41
CA PRO A 42 2.74 -0.01 7.67
C PRO A 42 4.08 0.29 8.36
N GLU A 43 5.19 0.18 7.60
CA GLU A 43 6.51 0.63 8.07
C GLU A 43 6.63 2.16 8.11
N VAL A 44 5.95 2.83 7.17
CA VAL A 44 6.00 4.29 7.04
C VAL A 44 5.15 4.98 8.10
N ARG A 45 5.64 6.12 8.59
CA ARG A 45 4.88 6.98 9.50
C ARG A 45 3.86 7.80 8.71
N LEU A 46 2.60 7.73 9.13
CA LEU A 46 1.53 8.62 8.69
C LEU A 46 1.48 9.84 9.63
N ILE A 47 1.39 11.06 9.07
CA ILE A 47 1.41 12.34 9.79
C ILE A 47 0.19 13.16 9.39
#